data_AF-A0A7Y1UNW0-F1
#
_entry.id   AF-A0A7Y1UNW0-F1
#
_cell.length_a   1.000
_cell.length_b   1.000
_cell.length_c   1.000
_cell.angle_alpha   90.00
_cell.angle_beta   90.00
_cell.angle_gamma   90.00
#
_symmetry.space_group_name_H-M   'P 1'
#
loop_
_entity.id
_entity.type
_entity.pdbx_description
1 polymer ?
#
loop_
_entity_poly.entity_id
_entity_poly.type
_entity_poly.pdbx_seq_one_letter_code
_entity_poly.pdbx_strand_id
1 'polypeptide(L)'
;SFSYRELLQGPGFGRRRNQMLDAFAALLAEVHLLGLYWGDCSLSNVLYQYDADAVAATLVDTETAEVHEEGLSHGQREWDLEVMVTNVAGGMADIAARAGTEIDEADLDLGEDIADRYRGLWAELHREDSIGPNERYRITERIRALNELGFEVDDVILDATGDSDVLRFKLRVGSRRYHRNRLQELTGLWTSEKQARTILGDLQYFLTHQEDGDSATGKAVGAVRWRVGVFEPWLDRIREVSPGHVDPLQAYCDFLHHRFVLSRSAELDIGNNAAFDDWVAQGRPGYDLE
;
A
#
# COMPACT_ATOMS: atom_id res chain seq x y z
N SER A 1 3.25 9.94 10.76
CA SER A 1 2.44 8.78 11.17
C SER A 1 1.59 9.15 12.37
N PHE A 2 0.58 8.34 12.66
CA PHE A 2 -0.39 8.51 13.73
C PHE A 2 -0.78 7.13 14.29
N SER A 3 -1.34 7.11 15.49
CA SER A 3 -1.84 5.90 16.14
C SER A 3 -3.20 5.47 15.59
N TYR A 4 -3.59 4.21 15.83
CA TYR A 4 -4.95 3.75 15.49
C TYR A 4 -6.05 4.61 16.14
N ARG A 5 -5.78 5.20 17.31
CA ARG A 5 -6.74 6.08 18.02
C ARG A 5 -7.04 7.37 17.27
N GLU A 6 -6.08 7.88 16.51
CA GLU A 6 -6.24 9.08 15.70
C GLU A 6 -7.00 8.79 14.38
N LEU A 7 -7.08 7.52 13.96
CA LEU A 7 -7.94 7.09 12.87
C LEU A 7 -9.41 6.91 13.27
N LEU A 8 -9.70 6.79 14.58
CA LEU A 8 -11.04 6.54 15.06
C LEU A 8 -11.94 7.77 14.88
N GLN A 9 -13.15 7.52 14.39
CA GLN A 9 -14.27 8.46 14.42
C GLN A 9 -15.34 7.86 15.34
N GLY A 10 -15.18 8.05 16.66
CA GLY A 10 -16.02 7.39 17.68
C GLY A 10 -15.50 6.01 18.08
N PRO A 11 -16.37 5.06 18.53
CA PRO A 11 -15.97 3.71 18.91
C PRO A 11 -15.49 2.81 17.73
N GLY A 12 -15.29 3.38 16.54
CA GLY A 12 -14.80 2.68 15.34
C GLY A 12 -14.00 3.58 14.39
N PHE A 13 -13.54 3.04 13.27
CA PHE A 13 -12.61 3.69 12.34
C PHE A 13 -13.27 4.62 11.29
N GLY A 14 -14.57 4.88 11.44
CA GLY A 14 -15.34 5.70 10.51
C GLY A 14 -15.15 5.29 9.04
N ARG A 15 -15.02 6.28 8.16
CA ARG A 15 -14.84 6.06 6.71
C ARG A 15 -13.50 5.44 6.31
N ARG A 16 -12.54 5.31 7.22
CA ARG A 16 -11.20 4.73 6.93
C ARG A 16 -11.04 3.29 7.41
N ARG A 17 -12.11 2.68 7.94
CA ARG A 17 -12.10 1.31 8.45
C ARG A 17 -11.48 0.32 7.47
N ASN A 18 -11.97 0.29 6.23
CA ASN A 18 -11.48 -0.67 5.22
C ASN A 18 -9.99 -0.45 4.87
N GLN A 19 -9.56 0.81 4.71
CA GLN A 19 -8.16 1.14 4.44
C GLN A 19 -7.25 0.69 5.58
N MET A 20 -7.69 0.84 6.83
CA MET A 20 -6.95 0.38 8.01
C MET A 20 -6.85 -1.14 8.06
N LEU A 21 -7.97 -1.84 7.84
CA LEU A 21 -8.02 -3.30 7.78
C LEU A 21 -7.07 -3.86 6.71
N ASP A 22 -7.11 -3.28 5.51
CA ASP A 22 -6.22 -3.65 4.41
C ASP A 22 -4.74 -3.37 4.76
N ALA A 23 -4.45 -2.23 5.38
CA ALA A 23 -3.10 -1.88 5.81
C ALA A 23 -2.56 -2.88 6.84
N PHE A 24 -3.37 -3.26 7.82
CA PHE A 24 -2.98 -4.20 8.87
C PHE A 24 -2.75 -5.60 8.27
N ALA A 25 -3.70 -6.09 7.47
CA ALA A 25 -3.57 -7.39 6.81
C ALA A 25 -2.32 -7.45 5.89
N ALA A 26 -2.03 -6.37 5.16
CA ALA A 26 -0.83 -6.28 4.34
C ALA A 26 0.45 -6.27 5.17
N LEU A 27 0.47 -5.58 6.32
CA LEU A 27 1.60 -5.60 7.25
C LEU A 27 1.85 -7.02 7.78
N LEU A 28 0.80 -7.72 8.23
CA LEU A 28 0.92 -9.11 8.69
C LEU A 28 1.47 -10.03 7.60
N ALA A 29 0.97 -9.89 6.36
CA ALA A 29 1.48 -10.66 5.23
C ALA A 29 2.96 -10.36 4.94
N GLU A 30 3.37 -9.09 4.96
CA GLU A 30 4.79 -8.70 4.75
C GLU A 30 5.69 -9.27 5.85
N VAL A 31 5.27 -9.16 7.11
CA VAL A 31 6.01 -9.67 8.27
C VAL A 31 6.15 -11.20 8.23
N HIS A 32 5.06 -11.92 7.94
CA HIS A 32 5.08 -13.38 7.83
C HIS A 32 5.86 -13.89 6.60
N LEU A 33 5.86 -13.15 5.49
CA LEU A 33 6.69 -13.44 4.31
C LEU A 33 8.19 -13.36 4.65
N LEU A 34 8.57 -12.46 5.55
CA LEU A 34 9.95 -12.33 6.06
C LEU A 34 10.30 -13.40 7.12
N GLY A 35 9.39 -14.33 7.41
CA GLY A 35 9.61 -15.38 8.42
C GLY A 35 9.50 -14.88 9.85
N LEU A 36 8.97 -13.67 10.09
CA LEU A 36 8.82 -13.12 11.43
C LEU A 36 7.46 -13.52 12.01
N TYR A 37 7.47 -14.27 13.11
CA TYR A 37 6.30 -14.48 13.97
C TYR A 37 6.23 -13.33 14.97
N TRP A 38 5.09 -12.64 15.09
CA TRP A 38 4.98 -11.42 15.88
C TRP A 38 4.77 -11.72 17.37
N GLY A 39 3.83 -12.61 17.71
CA GLY A 39 3.62 -13.12 19.06
C GLY A 39 2.86 -12.22 20.02
N ASP A 40 2.85 -10.90 19.80
CA ASP A 40 1.99 -9.93 20.50
C ASP A 40 1.40 -8.90 19.52
N CYS A 41 0.73 -9.42 18.51
CA CYS A 41 0.12 -8.61 17.48
C CYS A 41 -1.06 -7.81 18.05
N SER A 42 -1.02 -6.48 17.96
CA SER A 42 -2.05 -5.60 18.53
C SER A 42 -2.12 -4.24 17.82
N LEU A 43 -3.25 -3.53 17.96
CA LEU A 43 -3.44 -2.18 17.39
C LEU A 43 -2.44 -1.15 17.93
N SER A 44 -1.97 -1.30 19.17
CA SER A 44 -1.03 -0.38 19.81
C SER A 44 0.39 -0.52 19.29
N ASN A 45 0.73 -1.68 18.71
CA ASN A 45 2.07 -1.99 18.21
C ASN A 45 2.25 -1.59 16.72
N VAL A 46 1.30 -0.79 16.20
CA VAL A 46 1.25 -0.34 14.81
C VAL A 46 1.09 1.17 14.72
N LEU A 47 1.93 1.78 13.88
CA LEU A 47 1.73 3.16 13.42
C LEU A 47 1.15 3.17 12.02
N TYR A 48 0.28 4.14 11.77
CA TYR A 48 -0.38 4.35 10.50
C TYR A 48 0.07 5.65 9.86
N GLN A 49 0.00 5.71 8.55
CA GLN A 49 0.17 6.95 7.80
C GLN A 49 -0.71 6.94 6.56
N TYR A 50 -1.11 8.10 6.09
CA TYR A 50 -1.76 8.20 4.80
C TYR A 50 -0.79 7.78 3.70
N ASP A 51 -1.29 7.00 2.75
CA ASP A 51 -0.54 6.48 1.62
C ASP A 51 -1.37 6.67 0.35
N ALA A 52 -1.39 7.90 -0.16
CA ALA A 52 -2.25 8.32 -1.27
C ALA A 52 -3.75 8.02 -0.98
N ASP A 53 -4.37 7.15 -1.78
CA ASP A 53 -5.76 6.70 -1.65
C ASP A 53 -5.97 5.65 -0.54
N ALA A 54 -4.92 5.29 0.19
CA ALA A 54 -4.92 4.23 1.19
C ALA A 54 -4.30 4.69 2.52
N VAL A 55 -4.15 3.72 3.42
CA VAL A 55 -3.38 3.84 4.65
C VAL A 55 -2.25 2.81 4.58
N ALA A 56 -1.06 3.18 5.04
CA ALA A 56 0.03 2.24 5.28
C ALA A 56 0.17 1.99 6.78
N ALA A 57 0.50 0.76 7.14
CA ALA A 57 0.77 0.33 8.51
C ALA A 57 2.26 0.00 8.66
N THR A 58 2.83 0.26 9.85
CA THR A 58 4.21 -0.05 10.17
C THR A 58 4.30 -0.59 11.58
N LEU A 59 4.93 -1.76 11.69
CA LEU A 59 5.25 -2.40 12.96
C LEU A 59 6.26 -1.56 13.73
N VAL A 60 5.96 -1.25 15.00
CA VAL A 60 6.86 -0.47 15.86
C VAL A 60 7.39 -1.21 17.07
N ASP A 61 6.75 -2.31 17.45
CA ASP A 61 7.20 -3.15 18.55
C ASP A 61 7.38 -4.60 18.10
N THR A 62 8.56 -5.14 18.35
CA THR A 62 8.95 -6.50 18.00
C THR A 62 9.58 -7.22 19.20
N GLU A 63 9.32 -6.79 20.43
CA GLU A 63 9.94 -7.38 21.63
C GLU A 63 9.72 -8.90 21.73
N THR A 64 8.52 -9.36 21.40
CA THR A 64 8.12 -10.77 21.44
C THR A 64 8.30 -11.52 20.12
N ALA A 65 8.86 -10.85 19.11
CA ALA A 65 8.89 -11.40 17.76
C ALA A 65 10.03 -12.42 17.59
N GLU A 66 9.76 -13.49 16.84
CA GLU A 66 10.69 -14.57 16.55
C GLU A 66 10.94 -14.66 15.04
N VAL A 67 12.20 -14.77 14.62
CA VAL A 67 12.57 -14.95 13.20
C VAL A 67 12.81 -16.42 12.91
N HIS A 68 12.10 -16.94 11.90
CA HIS A 68 12.27 -18.29 11.37
C HIS A 68 12.88 -18.23 9.97
N GLU A 69 14.15 -18.62 9.83
CA GLU A 69 14.89 -18.57 8.56
C GLU A 69 14.24 -19.41 7.45
N GLU A 70 13.60 -20.52 7.80
CA GLU A 70 12.88 -21.39 6.86
C GLU A 70 11.49 -20.84 6.47
N GLY A 71 11.10 -19.70 7.05
CA GLY A 71 9.76 -19.13 6.96
C GLY A 71 8.81 -19.69 8.03
N LEU A 72 7.64 -19.06 8.17
CA LEU A 72 6.62 -19.52 9.09
C LEU A 72 5.82 -20.69 8.54
N SER A 73 5.53 -21.67 9.40
CA SER A 73 4.53 -22.70 9.12
C SER A 73 3.11 -22.13 9.12
N HIS A 74 2.15 -22.87 8.55
CA HIS A 74 0.73 -22.49 8.64
C HIS A 74 0.25 -22.37 10.08
N GLY A 75 0.65 -23.30 10.96
CA GLY A 75 0.25 -23.28 12.37
C GLY A 75 0.75 -22.05 13.12
N GLN A 76 2.00 -21.63 12.88
CA GLN A 76 2.53 -20.40 13.47
C GLN A 76 1.77 -19.16 13.02
N ARG A 77 1.44 -19.06 11.73
CA ARG A 77 0.69 -17.92 11.19
C ARG A 77 -0.73 -17.86 11.76
N GLU A 78 -1.46 -18.98 11.79
CA GLU A 78 -2.81 -18.99 12.36
C GLU A 78 -2.80 -18.69 13.86
N TRP A 79 -1.80 -19.16 14.60
CA TRP A 79 -1.66 -18.82 16.02
C TRP A 79 -1.41 -17.31 16.22
N ASP A 80 -0.58 -16.69 15.39
CA ASP A 80 -0.35 -15.24 15.44
C ASP A 80 -1.64 -14.45 15.14
N LEU A 81 -2.48 -14.96 14.24
CA LEU A 81 -3.82 -14.40 13.98
C LEU A 81 -4.76 -14.57 15.18
N GLU A 82 -4.78 -15.73 15.85
CA GLU A 82 -5.61 -15.96 17.03
C GLU A 82 -5.24 -15.00 18.18
N VAL A 83 -3.94 -14.80 18.40
CA VAL A 83 -3.43 -13.81 19.35
C VAL A 83 -3.86 -12.40 18.94
N MET A 84 -3.67 -12.04 17.67
CA MET A 84 -4.09 -10.74 17.13
C MET A 84 -5.58 -10.47 17.33
N VAL A 85 -6.45 -11.43 16.97
CA VAL A 85 -7.91 -11.30 17.12
C VAL A 85 -8.28 -10.99 18.57
N THR A 86 -7.71 -11.74 19.51
CA THR A 86 -7.95 -11.56 20.94
C THR A 86 -7.47 -10.18 21.42
N ASN A 87 -6.26 -9.78 21.03
CA ASN A 87 -5.65 -8.51 21.42
C ASN A 87 -6.40 -7.30 20.82
N VAL A 88 -6.83 -7.39 19.56
CA VAL A 88 -7.61 -6.36 18.88
C VAL A 88 -8.97 -6.20 19.55
N ALA A 89 -9.68 -7.29 19.83
CA ALA A 89 -10.96 -7.24 20.54
C ALA A 89 -10.82 -6.58 21.93
N GLY A 90 -9.78 -6.95 22.69
CA GLY A 90 -9.45 -6.30 23.96
C GLY A 90 -9.16 -4.80 23.81
N GLY A 91 -8.39 -4.42 22.79
CA GLY A 91 -8.09 -3.02 22.49
C GLY A 91 -9.32 -2.19 22.12
N MET A 92 -10.29 -2.79 21.41
CA MET A 92 -11.56 -2.15 21.06
C MET A 92 -12.50 -2.03 22.26
N ALA A 93 -12.57 -3.05 23.13
CA ALA A 93 -13.31 -2.98 24.39
C ALA A 93 -12.78 -1.86 25.30
N ASP A 94 -11.46 -1.72 25.40
CA ASP A 94 -10.80 -0.63 26.13
C ASP A 94 -11.16 0.77 25.59
N ILE A 95 -11.30 0.90 24.26
CA ILE A 95 -11.74 2.14 23.64
C ILE A 95 -13.18 2.46 24.02
N ALA A 96 -14.09 1.49 23.88
CA ALA A 96 -15.51 1.68 24.19
C ALA A 96 -15.71 2.08 25.67
N ALA A 97 -15.02 1.39 26.58
CA ALA A 97 -15.05 1.70 28.00
C ALA A 97 -14.58 3.15 28.29
N ARG A 98 -13.53 3.63 27.61
CA ARG A 98 -13.03 5.02 27.76
C ARG A 98 -13.95 6.06 27.12
N ALA A 99 -14.62 5.71 26.03
CA ALA A 99 -15.60 6.57 25.37
C ALA A 99 -16.93 6.66 26.15
N GLY A 100 -17.14 5.81 27.16
CA GLY A 100 -18.39 5.71 27.89
C GLY A 100 -19.51 5.08 27.05
N THR A 101 -19.13 4.26 26.08
CA THR A 101 -20.03 3.58 25.14
C THR A 101 -20.26 2.14 25.60
N GLU A 102 -21.46 1.61 25.35
CA GLU A 102 -21.77 0.19 25.59
C GLU A 102 -20.86 -0.72 24.75
N ILE A 103 -20.50 -1.88 25.30
CA ILE A 103 -19.62 -2.84 24.63
C ILE A 103 -20.23 -3.40 23.33
N ASP A 104 -21.56 -3.43 23.25
CA ASP A 104 -22.32 -3.88 22.08
C ASP A 104 -22.17 -2.92 20.88
N GLU A 105 -21.70 -1.69 21.11
CA GLU A 105 -21.39 -0.73 20.03
C GLU A 105 -19.90 -0.76 19.63
N ALA A 106 -19.08 -1.57 20.32
CA ALA A 106 -17.67 -1.75 19.98
C ALA A 106 -17.51 -2.72 18.80
N ASP A 107 -16.59 -2.39 17.90
CA ASP A 107 -16.23 -3.24 16.75
C ASP A 107 -15.27 -4.36 17.20
N LEU A 108 -15.79 -5.31 18.00
CA LEU A 108 -15.00 -6.41 18.56
C LEU A 108 -14.55 -7.41 17.49
N ASP A 109 -15.30 -7.51 16.38
CA ASP A 109 -15.02 -8.42 15.26
C ASP A 109 -13.94 -7.85 14.31
N LEU A 110 -13.41 -6.65 14.58
CA LEU A 110 -12.35 -6.03 13.78
C LEU A 110 -11.15 -6.96 13.57
N GLY A 111 -10.78 -7.73 14.61
CA GLY A 111 -9.69 -8.70 14.51
C GLY A 111 -9.98 -9.81 13.50
N GLU A 112 -11.22 -10.31 13.46
CA GLU A 112 -11.64 -11.35 12.50
C GLU A 112 -11.61 -10.80 11.08
N ASP A 113 -12.07 -9.57 10.86
CA ASP A 113 -11.99 -8.89 9.57
C ASP A 113 -10.55 -8.71 9.07
N ILE A 114 -9.61 -8.40 9.96
CA ILE A 114 -8.17 -8.35 9.63
C ILE A 114 -7.68 -9.74 9.23
N ALA A 115 -8.03 -10.77 10.01
CA ALA A 115 -7.60 -12.14 9.75
C ALA A 115 -8.11 -12.66 8.41
N ASP A 116 -9.35 -12.37 8.04
CA ASP A 116 -9.94 -12.80 6.77
C ASP A 116 -9.30 -12.11 5.57
N ARG A 117 -9.04 -10.80 5.64
CA ARG A 117 -8.30 -10.08 4.61
C ARG A 117 -6.88 -10.61 4.48
N TYR A 118 -6.22 -10.88 5.61
CA TYR A 118 -4.90 -11.49 5.63
C TYR A 118 -4.92 -12.87 4.95
N ARG A 119 -5.87 -13.75 5.28
CA ARG A 119 -5.97 -15.09 4.66
C ARG A 119 -6.20 -15.01 3.16
N GLY A 120 -7.09 -14.11 2.73
CA GLY A 120 -7.35 -13.85 1.32
C GLY A 120 -6.10 -13.37 0.57
N LEU A 121 -5.39 -12.40 1.15
CA LEU A 121 -4.12 -11.91 0.59
C LEU A 121 -3.07 -13.04 0.58
N TRP A 122 -2.89 -13.77 1.67
CA TRP A 122 -1.90 -14.84 1.77
C TRP A 122 -2.14 -15.96 0.75
N ALA A 123 -3.40 -16.35 0.58
CA ALA A 123 -3.82 -17.33 -0.42
C ALA A 123 -3.50 -16.85 -1.84
N GLU A 124 -3.74 -15.58 -2.14
CA GLU A 124 -3.35 -14.98 -3.41
C GLU A 124 -1.83 -15.04 -3.57
N LEU A 125 -1.04 -14.51 -2.62
CA LEU A 125 0.44 -14.49 -2.69
C LEU A 125 1.06 -15.88 -2.90
N HIS A 126 0.44 -16.93 -2.36
CA HIS A 126 0.94 -18.30 -2.44
C HIS A 126 0.24 -19.18 -3.48
N ARG A 127 -0.64 -18.60 -4.31
CA ARG A 127 -1.41 -19.34 -5.30
C ARG A 127 -0.50 -20.06 -6.30
N GLU A 128 -0.81 -21.33 -6.54
CA GLU A 128 -0.21 -22.13 -7.60
C GLU A 128 -1.14 -22.15 -8.81
N ASP A 129 -0.58 -21.95 -9.99
CA ASP A 129 -1.33 -21.91 -11.25
C ASP A 129 -0.76 -22.94 -12.23
N SER A 130 -1.59 -23.39 -13.17
CA SER A 130 -1.19 -24.27 -14.27
C SER A 130 -1.19 -23.52 -15.60
N ILE A 131 -0.20 -23.82 -16.44
CA ILE A 131 -0.05 -23.26 -17.79
C ILE A 131 0.11 -24.39 -18.80
N GLY A 132 -0.61 -24.29 -19.92
CA GLY A 132 -0.37 -25.12 -21.09
C GLY A 132 0.82 -24.65 -21.96
N PRO A 133 1.10 -25.32 -23.09
CA PRO A 133 2.29 -25.12 -23.91
C PRO A 133 2.47 -23.69 -24.46
N ASN A 134 1.37 -22.94 -24.57
CA ASN A 134 1.34 -21.58 -25.12
C ASN A 134 0.74 -20.55 -24.15
N GLU A 135 0.65 -20.86 -22.85
CA GLU A 135 0.01 -20.00 -21.85
C GLU A 135 1.01 -19.29 -20.92
N ARG A 136 2.28 -19.15 -21.35
CA ARG A 136 3.32 -18.46 -20.56
C ARG A 136 2.97 -17.01 -20.22
N TYR A 137 2.07 -16.38 -20.98
CA TYR A 137 1.57 -15.04 -20.67
C TYR A 137 0.91 -14.96 -19.29
N ARG A 138 0.33 -16.06 -18.77
CA ARG A 138 -0.27 -16.13 -17.45
C ARG A 138 0.74 -15.86 -16.33
N ILE A 139 2.01 -16.21 -16.52
CA ILE A 139 3.09 -15.87 -15.58
C ILE A 139 3.23 -14.34 -15.52
N THR A 140 3.25 -13.67 -16.68
CA THR A 140 3.33 -12.21 -16.75
C THR A 140 2.10 -11.53 -16.16
N GLU A 141 0.90 -12.04 -16.41
CA GLU A 141 -0.33 -11.54 -15.78
C GLU A 141 -0.28 -11.69 -14.26
N ARG A 142 0.21 -12.85 -13.77
CA ARG A 142 0.39 -13.10 -12.34
C ARG A 142 1.38 -12.11 -11.70
N ILE A 143 2.54 -11.90 -12.33
CA ILE A 143 3.54 -10.93 -11.87
C ILE A 143 2.93 -9.52 -11.81
N ARG A 144 2.16 -9.12 -12.83
CA ARG A 144 1.49 -7.81 -12.85
C ARG A 144 0.49 -7.67 -11.71
N ALA A 145 -0.33 -8.69 -11.47
CA ALA A 145 -1.30 -8.68 -10.38
C ALA A 145 -0.62 -8.53 -9.00
N LEU A 146 0.51 -9.22 -8.76
CA LEU A 146 1.28 -9.07 -7.52
C LEU A 146 1.92 -7.68 -7.40
N ASN A 147 2.49 -7.17 -8.48
CA ASN A 147 3.05 -5.82 -8.53
C ASN A 147 1.97 -4.75 -8.26
N GLU A 148 0.74 -4.94 -8.75
CA GLU A 148 -0.39 -4.05 -8.47
C GLU A 148 -0.79 -4.01 -6.99
N LEU A 149 -0.56 -5.11 -6.26
CA LEU A 149 -0.69 -5.20 -4.80
C LEU A 149 0.51 -4.61 -4.05
N GLY A 150 1.58 -4.26 -4.78
CA GLY A 150 2.82 -3.67 -4.29
C GLY A 150 3.92 -4.67 -3.95
N PHE A 151 3.72 -5.96 -4.25
CA PHE A 151 4.68 -7.03 -3.93
C PHE A 151 5.68 -7.26 -5.04
N GLU A 152 6.93 -7.51 -4.65
CA GLU A 152 7.98 -7.95 -5.55
C GLU A 152 7.90 -9.45 -5.82
N VAL A 153 8.31 -9.86 -7.01
CA VAL A 153 8.47 -11.27 -7.37
C VAL A 153 9.96 -11.57 -7.46
N ASP A 154 10.44 -12.36 -6.53
CA ASP A 154 11.84 -12.73 -6.45
C ASP A 154 12.19 -13.86 -7.44
N ASP A 155 11.26 -14.79 -7.66
CA ASP A 155 11.51 -15.97 -8.49
C ASP A 155 10.22 -16.61 -9.04
N VAL A 156 10.39 -17.41 -10.10
CA VAL A 156 9.34 -18.24 -10.72
C VAL A 156 9.77 -19.69 -10.61
N ILE A 157 9.05 -20.47 -9.82
CA ILE A 157 9.28 -21.91 -9.68
C ILE A 157 8.37 -22.63 -10.68
N LEU A 158 8.94 -23.51 -11.51
CA LEU A 158 8.25 -24.28 -12.53
C LEU A 158 8.40 -25.78 -12.26
N ASP A 159 7.26 -26.47 -12.13
CA ASP A 159 7.20 -27.92 -11.93
C ASP A 159 6.52 -28.58 -13.14
N ALA A 160 7.19 -29.57 -13.73
CA ALA A 160 6.59 -30.40 -14.75
C ALA A 160 5.49 -31.26 -14.11
N THR A 161 4.29 -31.23 -14.67
CA THR A 161 3.24 -32.17 -14.25
C THR A 161 3.46 -33.52 -14.93
N GLY A 162 2.84 -34.58 -14.41
CA GLY A 162 2.93 -35.92 -15.03
C GLY A 162 2.35 -35.99 -16.45
N ASP A 163 1.69 -34.93 -16.90
CA ASP A 163 1.23 -34.73 -18.28
C ASP A 163 2.22 -33.80 -19.02
N SER A 164 2.71 -34.22 -20.19
CA SER A 164 3.91 -33.64 -20.82
C SER A 164 3.77 -32.19 -21.28
N ASP A 165 2.54 -31.69 -21.38
CA ASP A 165 2.23 -30.37 -21.94
C ASP A 165 1.73 -29.35 -20.91
N VAL A 166 1.57 -29.72 -19.63
CA VAL A 166 1.14 -28.79 -18.57
C VAL A 166 2.25 -28.58 -17.54
N LEU A 167 2.55 -27.32 -17.26
CA LEU A 167 3.47 -26.92 -16.20
C LEU A 167 2.68 -26.29 -15.06
N ARG A 168 3.05 -26.61 -13.83
CA ARG A 168 2.61 -25.88 -12.63
C ARG A 168 3.65 -24.81 -12.33
N PHE A 169 3.21 -23.64 -11.92
CA PHE A 169 4.11 -22.61 -11.46
C PHE A 169 3.64 -21.96 -10.16
N LYS A 170 4.61 -21.45 -9.41
CA LYS A 170 4.40 -20.63 -8.22
C LYS A 170 5.39 -19.49 -8.24
N LEU A 171 4.97 -18.32 -7.76
CA LEU A 171 5.85 -17.17 -7.60
C LEU A 171 6.37 -17.12 -6.17
N ARG A 172 7.68 -16.89 -6.03
CA ARG A 172 8.27 -16.54 -4.73
C ARG A 172 8.12 -15.04 -4.56
N VAL A 173 7.25 -14.65 -3.64
CA VAL A 173 6.92 -13.25 -3.36
C VAL A 173 7.88 -12.69 -2.32
N GLY A 174 8.44 -11.53 -2.61
CA GLY A 174 9.35 -10.79 -1.73
C GLY A 174 8.64 -9.68 -0.95
N SER A 175 9.33 -8.56 -0.79
CA SER A 175 8.83 -7.42 0.02
C SER A 175 7.69 -6.66 -0.67
N ARG A 176 6.86 -5.96 0.11
CA ARG A 176 5.80 -5.10 -0.41
C ARG A 176 6.32 -3.68 -0.73
N ARG A 177 7.32 -3.61 -1.62
CA ARG A 177 8.05 -2.36 -1.94
C ARG A 177 8.26 -2.15 -3.43
N TYR A 178 7.46 -2.79 -4.27
CA TYR A 178 7.66 -2.80 -5.71
C TYR A 178 7.72 -1.39 -6.32
N HIS A 179 6.69 -0.57 -6.08
CA HIS A 179 6.64 0.78 -6.62
C HIS A 179 7.61 1.71 -5.89
N ARG A 180 7.76 1.56 -4.58
CA ARG A 180 8.72 2.34 -3.79
C ARG A 180 10.15 2.16 -4.29
N ASN A 181 10.62 0.92 -4.44
CA ASN A 181 11.97 0.62 -4.91
C ASN A 181 12.16 1.16 -6.33
N ARG A 182 11.15 0.99 -7.20
CA ARG A 182 11.19 1.51 -8.56
C ARG A 182 11.31 3.04 -8.63
N LEU A 183 10.53 3.76 -7.81
CA LEU A 183 10.60 5.22 -7.74
C LEU A 183 11.98 5.66 -7.22
N GLN A 184 12.46 4.99 -6.17
CA GLN A 184 13.75 5.29 -5.58
C GLN A 184 14.91 5.07 -6.55
N GLU A 185 14.92 3.98 -7.32
CA GLU A 185 15.93 3.74 -8.35
C GLU A 185 15.97 4.84 -9.42
N LEU A 186 14.79 5.28 -9.87
CA LEU A 186 14.66 6.26 -10.95
C LEU A 186 14.97 7.68 -10.50
N THR A 187 14.62 8.01 -9.26
CA THR A 187 14.55 9.40 -8.81
C THR A 187 15.32 9.67 -7.53
N GLY A 188 15.61 8.66 -6.72
CA GLY A 188 16.15 8.80 -5.36
C GLY A 188 15.14 9.24 -4.30
N LEU A 189 13.84 9.30 -4.64
CA LEU A 189 12.78 9.66 -3.70
C LEU A 189 12.40 8.49 -2.80
N TRP A 190 12.09 8.80 -1.55
CA TRP A 190 11.61 7.85 -0.55
C TRP A 190 10.16 8.18 -0.22
N THR A 191 9.25 7.23 -0.44
CA THR A 191 7.80 7.37 -0.24
C THR A 191 7.22 6.06 0.29
N SER A 192 5.95 6.07 0.69
CA SER A 192 5.17 4.83 0.84
C SER A 192 4.75 4.26 -0.51
N GLU A 193 4.15 3.06 -0.52
CA GLU A 193 3.96 2.24 -1.71
C GLU A 193 2.91 2.82 -2.68
N LYS A 194 1.74 3.26 -2.17
CA LYS A 194 0.70 3.87 -3.02
C LYS A 194 1.04 5.31 -3.42
N GLN A 195 1.73 6.06 -2.57
CA GLN A 195 2.37 7.33 -2.95
C GLN A 195 3.36 7.10 -4.10
N ALA A 196 4.22 6.07 -4.01
CA ALA A 196 5.17 5.76 -5.07
C ALA A 196 4.46 5.45 -6.39
N ARG A 197 3.39 4.64 -6.34
CA ARG A 197 2.57 4.32 -7.51
C ARG A 197 1.97 5.57 -8.14
N THR A 198 1.40 6.46 -7.33
CA THR A 198 0.81 7.73 -7.79
C THR A 198 1.86 8.63 -8.45
N ILE A 199 3.01 8.78 -7.80
CA ILE A 199 4.11 9.62 -8.28
C ILE A 199 4.76 9.05 -9.55
N LEU A 200 4.93 7.73 -9.64
CA LEU A 200 5.39 7.06 -10.85
C LEU A 200 4.42 7.29 -12.02
N GLY A 201 3.12 7.38 -11.76
CA GLY A 201 2.13 7.74 -12.78
C GLY A 201 2.35 9.14 -13.35
N ASP A 202 2.63 10.13 -12.50
CA ASP A 202 2.95 11.49 -12.94
C ASP A 202 4.27 11.56 -13.72
N LEU A 203 5.30 10.83 -13.27
CA LEU A 203 6.55 10.68 -14.02
C LEU A 203 6.32 10.03 -15.40
N GLN A 204 5.52 8.97 -15.47
CA GLN A 204 5.21 8.31 -16.74
C GLN A 204 4.48 9.26 -17.69
N TYR A 205 3.49 10.02 -17.21
CA TYR A 205 2.80 11.04 -17.99
C TYR A 205 3.77 12.12 -18.51
N PHE A 206 4.74 12.55 -17.71
CA PHE A 206 5.77 13.48 -18.18
C PHE A 206 6.62 12.87 -19.31
N LEU A 207 7.04 11.60 -19.16
CA LEU A 207 7.88 10.92 -20.13
C LEU A 207 7.20 10.71 -21.49
N THR A 208 5.87 10.53 -21.54
CA THR A 208 5.15 10.39 -22.81
C THR A 208 5.19 11.65 -23.68
N HIS A 209 5.50 12.80 -23.08
CA HIS A 209 5.63 14.08 -23.76
C HIS A 209 7.07 14.42 -24.15
N GLN A 210 8.02 13.50 -23.95
CA GLN A 210 9.43 13.68 -24.31
C GLN A 210 9.78 12.87 -25.56
N GLU A 211 10.50 13.48 -26.51
CA GLU A 211 10.88 12.84 -27.79
C GLU A 211 11.69 11.54 -27.60
N ASP A 212 12.53 11.46 -26.57
CA ASP A 212 13.39 10.30 -26.27
C ASP A 212 12.88 9.42 -25.11
N GLY A 213 11.63 9.62 -24.65
CA GLY A 213 11.07 9.01 -23.44
C GLY A 213 11.05 7.47 -23.42
N ASP A 214 11.19 6.81 -24.57
CA ASP A 214 11.14 5.35 -24.67
C ASP A 214 12.50 4.66 -24.53
N SER A 215 13.60 5.37 -24.77
CA SER A 215 14.96 4.81 -24.65
C SER A 215 15.38 4.64 -23.18
N ALA A 216 16.22 3.65 -22.86
CA ALA A 216 16.70 3.45 -21.48
C ALA A 216 17.44 4.69 -20.94
N THR A 217 18.31 5.29 -21.76
CA THR A 217 19.01 6.53 -21.44
C THR A 217 18.04 7.71 -21.31
N GLY A 218 17.06 7.82 -22.20
CA GLY A 218 16.03 8.85 -22.16
C GLY A 218 15.13 8.77 -20.94
N LYS A 219 14.78 7.56 -20.48
CA LYS A 219 14.03 7.34 -19.22
C LYS A 219 14.81 7.80 -18.00
N ALA A 220 16.09 7.44 -17.91
CA ALA A 220 16.94 7.86 -16.79
C ALA A 220 17.12 9.39 -16.75
N VAL A 221 17.45 10.00 -17.89
CA VAL A 221 17.58 11.46 -18.00
C VAL A 221 16.24 12.16 -17.78
N GLY A 222 15.16 11.60 -18.31
CA GLY A 222 13.80 12.11 -18.17
C GLY A 222 13.30 12.10 -16.73
N ALA A 223 13.63 11.06 -15.94
CA ALA A 223 13.31 11.00 -14.52
C ALA A 223 14.00 12.12 -13.72
N VAL A 224 15.27 12.40 -14.00
CA VAL A 224 16.01 13.52 -13.38
C VAL A 224 15.40 14.87 -13.79
N ARG A 225 15.09 15.04 -15.08
CA ARG A 225 14.46 16.27 -15.60
C ARG A 225 13.09 16.51 -14.99
N TRP A 226 12.26 15.48 -14.89
CA TRP A 226 10.95 15.54 -14.24
C TRP A 226 11.11 15.91 -12.76
N ARG A 227 12.05 15.25 -12.06
CA ARG A 227 12.26 15.51 -10.63
C ARG A 227 12.57 16.99 -10.36
N VAL A 228 13.55 17.55 -11.07
CA VAL A 228 14.02 18.93 -10.88
C VAL A 228 13.06 19.96 -11.49
N GLY A 229 12.46 19.66 -12.64
CA GLY A 229 11.65 20.61 -13.40
C GLY A 229 10.17 20.61 -13.04
N VAL A 230 9.66 19.53 -12.44
CA VAL A 230 8.23 19.35 -12.13
C VAL A 230 8.05 19.03 -10.66
N PHE A 231 8.55 17.88 -10.19
CA PHE A 231 8.24 17.37 -8.86
C PHE A 231 8.70 18.31 -7.73
N GLU A 232 9.98 18.67 -7.69
CA GLU A 232 10.54 19.51 -6.62
C GLU A 232 9.88 20.91 -6.57
N PRO A 233 9.70 21.64 -7.69
CA PRO A 233 8.99 22.92 -7.69
C PRO A 233 7.54 22.83 -7.19
N TRP A 234 6.81 21.77 -7.55
CA TRP A 234 5.44 21.59 -7.07
C TRP A 234 5.39 21.20 -5.60
N LEU A 235 6.32 20.37 -5.14
CA LEU A 235 6.45 20.01 -3.74
C LEU A 235 6.77 21.23 -2.87
N ASP A 236 7.60 22.16 -3.35
CA ASP A 236 7.89 23.42 -2.66
C ASP A 236 6.66 24.32 -2.53
N ARG A 237 5.89 24.50 -3.62
CA ARG A 237 4.61 25.24 -3.55
C ARG A 237 3.61 24.60 -2.59
N ILE A 238 3.56 23.27 -2.56
CA ILE A 238 2.70 22.54 -1.62
C ILE A 238 3.13 22.81 -0.17
N ARG A 239 4.43 22.80 0.13
CA ARG A 239 4.94 23.12 1.48
C ARG A 239 4.57 24.53 1.93
N GLU A 240 4.53 25.50 1.01
CA GLU A 240 4.15 26.87 1.32
C GLU A 240 2.67 27.01 1.72
N VAL A 241 1.78 26.21 1.11
CA VAL A 241 0.33 26.29 1.34
C VAL A 241 -0.20 25.26 2.33
N SER A 242 0.61 24.27 2.71
CA SER A 242 0.21 23.18 3.60
C SER A 242 0.59 23.47 5.05
N PRO A 243 -0.26 23.13 6.03
CA PRO A 243 0.13 23.17 7.44
C PRO A 243 1.36 22.28 7.69
N GLY A 244 2.25 22.70 8.60
CA GLY A 244 3.51 21.99 8.85
C GLY A 244 3.36 20.55 9.40
N HIS A 245 2.17 20.15 9.84
CA HIS A 245 1.88 18.77 10.28
C HIS A 245 1.41 17.85 9.15
N VAL A 246 1.17 18.38 7.94
CA VAL A 246 0.75 17.60 6.77
C VAL A 246 1.98 17.10 6.04
N ASP A 247 2.02 15.82 5.72
CA ASP A 247 3.07 15.25 4.86
C ASP A 247 2.98 15.86 3.45
N PRO A 248 4.03 16.57 2.98
CA PRO A 248 4.03 17.15 1.64
C PRO A 248 3.87 16.11 0.52
N LEU A 249 4.31 14.87 0.71
CA LEU A 249 4.16 13.82 -0.29
C LEU A 249 2.71 13.36 -0.41
N GLN A 250 2.02 13.21 0.72
CA GLN A 250 0.57 12.96 0.72
C GLN A 250 -0.17 14.11 0.04
N ALA A 251 0.14 15.36 0.40
CA ALA A 251 -0.48 16.53 -0.20
C ALA A 251 -0.19 16.65 -1.72
N TYR A 252 0.97 16.20 -2.19
CA TYR A 252 1.25 16.08 -3.63
C TYR A 252 0.37 15.03 -4.29
N CYS A 253 0.17 13.87 -3.67
CA CYS A 253 -0.75 12.85 -4.19
C CYS A 253 -2.20 13.36 -4.23
N ASP A 254 -2.64 14.05 -3.17
CA ASP A 254 -3.97 14.67 -3.09
C ASP A 254 -4.16 15.71 -4.22
N PHE A 255 -3.18 16.56 -4.46
CA PHE A 255 -3.17 17.51 -5.59
C PHE A 255 -3.26 16.80 -6.95
N LEU A 256 -2.47 15.75 -7.17
CA LEU A 256 -2.49 14.99 -8.42
C LEU A 256 -3.87 14.33 -8.65
N HIS A 257 -4.47 13.79 -7.60
CA HIS A 257 -5.81 13.25 -7.64
C HIS A 257 -6.84 14.32 -7.98
N HIS A 258 -6.78 15.49 -7.34
CA HIS A 258 -7.64 16.64 -7.64
C HIS A 258 -7.55 17.06 -9.12
N ARG A 259 -6.32 17.20 -9.64
CA ARG A 259 -6.07 17.51 -11.06
C ARG A 259 -6.72 16.47 -11.98
N PHE A 260 -6.60 15.19 -11.65
CA PHE A 260 -7.23 14.11 -12.42
C PHE A 260 -8.76 14.22 -12.41
N VAL A 261 -9.37 14.39 -11.23
CA VAL A 261 -10.82 14.53 -11.09
C VAL A 261 -11.33 15.72 -11.90
N LEU A 262 -10.69 16.89 -11.78
CA LEU A 262 -11.04 18.07 -12.57
C LEU A 262 -10.94 17.83 -14.06
N SER A 263 -9.83 17.24 -14.52
CA SER A 263 -9.59 17.00 -15.94
C SER A 263 -10.60 16.01 -16.52
N ARG A 264 -10.92 14.96 -15.76
CA ARG A 264 -11.93 13.96 -16.12
C ARG A 264 -13.32 14.61 -16.23
N SER A 265 -13.72 15.41 -15.25
CA SER A 265 -15.01 16.09 -15.25
C SER A 265 -15.15 17.13 -16.36
N ALA A 266 -14.04 17.75 -16.77
CA ALA A 266 -14.00 18.71 -17.87
C ALA A 266 -13.80 18.07 -19.25
N GLU A 267 -13.54 16.75 -19.31
CA GLU A 267 -13.13 16.04 -20.53
C GLU A 267 -11.95 16.71 -21.27
N LEU A 268 -11.04 17.33 -20.51
CA LEU A 268 -9.90 18.10 -21.01
C LEU A 268 -8.75 18.07 -19.99
N ASP A 269 -7.51 18.03 -20.47
CA ASP A 269 -6.32 18.15 -19.62
C ASP A 269 -6.23 19.54 -18.98
N ILE A 270 -6.47 19.61 -17.67
CA ILE A 270 -6.30 20.84 -16.88
C ILE A 270 -4.85 20.96 -16.43
N GLY A 271 -4.21 22.06 -16.81
CA GLY A 271 -2.82 22.34 -16.45
C GLY A 271 -2.62 22.54 -14.94
N ASN A 272 -1.42 22.20 -14.45
CA ASN A 272 -1.11 22.16 -13.02
C ASN A 272 -1.42 23.46 -12.26
N ASN A 273 -1.20 24.65 -12.85
CA ASN A 273 -1.49 25.92 -12.19
C ASN A 273 -2.99 26.08 -11.89
N ALA A 274 -3.86 25.85 -12.89
CA ALA A 274 -5.29 25.97 -12.71
C ALA A 274 -5.82 24.93 -11.71
N ALA A 275 -5.33 23.69 -11.79
CA ALA A 275 -5.70 22.64 -10.85
C ALA A 275 -5.23 22.92 -9.41
N PHE A 276 -4.03 23.50 -9.25
CA PHE A 276 -3.47 23.83 -7.94
C PHE A 276 -4.23 24.98 -7.27
N ASP A 277 -4.55 26.03 -8.04
CA ASP A 277 -5.31 27.17 -7.54
C ASP A 277 -6.70 26.72 -7.06
N ASP A 278 -7.36 25.84 -7.81
CA ASP A 278 -8.64 25.26 -7.42
C ASP A 278 -8.51 24.32 -6.20
N TRP A 279 -7.50 23.44 -6.17
CA TRP A 279 -7.23 22.58 -5.01
C TRP A 279 -7.03 23.39 -3.73
N VAL A 280 -6.27 24.49 -3.78
CA VAL A 280 -6.10 25.40 -2.64
C VAL A 280 -7.41 26.10 -2.27
N ALA A 281 -8.18 26.58 -3.26
CA ALA A 281 -9.46 27.26 -3.03
C ALA A 281 -10.51 26.35 -2.37
N GLN A 282 -10.51 25.06 -2.68
CA GLN A 282 -11.38 24.04 -2.08
C GLN A 282 -10.89 23.56 -0.71
N GLY A 283 -9.81 24.15 -0.18
CA GLY A 283 -9.29 23.80 1.15
C GLY A 283 -8.34 22.61 1.15
N ARG A 284 -7.72 22.29 0.01
CA ARG A 284 -6.78 21.18 -0.20
C ARG A 284 -7.43 19.83 0.13
N PRO A 285 -8.52 19.46 -0.56
CA PRO A 285 -9.16 18.16 -0.34
C PRO A 285 -8.17 17.02 -0.61
N GLY A 286 -8.26 15.98 0.22
CA GLY A 286 -7.59 14.71 -0.04
C GLY A 286 -8.46 13.78 -0.89
N TYR A 287 -8.09 12.50 -0.95
CA TYR A 287 -8.90 11.47 -1.59
C TYR A 287 -10.30 11.35 -0.96
N ASP A 288 -11.29 11.14 -1.81
CA ASP A 288 -12.63 10.75 -1.37
C ASP A 288 -12.58 9.39 -0.68
N LEU A 289 -13.29 9.28 0.44
CA LEU A 289 -13.40 8.05 1.22
C LEU A 289 -14.81 7.50 0.98
N GLU A 290 -14.89 6.41 0.21
CA GLU A 290 -16.11 5.61 0.05
C GLU A 290 -16.37 4.76 1.31
#